data_AF-A0A8T1RVD4-F1
#
_entry.id   AF-A0A8T1RVD4-F1
#
_cell.length_a   1.000
_cell.length_b   1.000
_cell.length_c   1.000
_cell.angle_alpha   90.00
_cell.angle_beta   90.00
_cell.angle_gamma   90.00
#
_symmetry.space_group_name_H-M   'P 1'
#
loop_
_entity.id
_entity.type
_entity.pdbx_description
1 polymer ?
#
loop_
_entity_poly.entity_id
_entity_poly.type
_entity_poly.pdbx_seq_one_letter_code
_entity_poly.pdbx_strand_id
1 'polypeptide(L)'
;MMLDGFMMYLLSAAGDILNREHTNVYQDMSQPLCHYFISTSHNTYLTDNQIGGTSSTEAYIRAFMEGCRCVELDCWEGSNGEPVIYHGHTLTSKILFRDVIEIIRDYAFKHSSYPVILSLENHCGLEQQVTMVRHMKAILGDMLLTQTLDGQVPKELPSPEQLKGKILVKGKKLPDLVCDPENMSFLSDNNKEEEEDEEERVLRRDRRRSSPSLQEMRLLQVKDAAQICQELSDLAVYCQAVPFQSLEQALGSQQACQMSSFSERKARKLLKES
;
A
#
# COMPACT_ATOMS: atom_id res chain seq x y z
N MET A 1 -7.97 51.51 22.71
CA MET A 1 -7.89 51.00 21.32
C MET A 1 -9.05 51.63 20.56
N MET A 2 -8.82 52.30 19.43
CA MET A 2 -9.92 52.79 18.58
C MET A 2 -10.57 51.63 17.82
N LEU A 3 -11.80 51.80 17.34
CA LEU A 3 -12.55 50.76 16.62
C LEU A 3 -11.71 50.11 15.51
N ASP A 4 -11.04 50.93 14.70
CA ASP A 4 -10.19 50.45 13.60
C ASP A 4 -9.02 49.60 14.10
N GLY A 5 -8.39 50.00 15.21
CA GLY A 5 -7.30 49.23 15.81
C GLY A 5 -7.77 47.88 16.38
N PHE A 6 -8.99 47.82 16.90
CA PHE A 6 -9.59 46.56 17.37
C PHE A 6 -9.95 45.65 16.19
N MET A 7 -10.51 46.19 15.11
CA MET A 7 -10.77 45.42 13.88
C MET A 7 -9.48 44.88 13.26
N MET A 8 -8.41 45.69 13.20
CA MET A 8 -7.12 45.23 12.71
C MET A 8 -6.53 44.11 13.57
N TYR A 9 -6.71 44.16 14.90
CA TYR A 9 -6.26 43.09 15.80
C TYR A 9 -7.04 41.79 15.56
N LEU A 10 -8.37 41.83 15.47
CA LEU A 10 -9.20 40.65 15.22
C LEU A 10 -8.90 39.99 13.86
N LEU A 11 -8.55 40.78 12.85
CA LEU A 11 -8.17 40.29 11.52
C LEU A 11 -6.66 39.98 11.40
N SER A 12 -5.89 40.21 12.46
CA SER A 12 -4.46 39.90 12.48
C SER A 12 -4.21 38.43 12.78
N ALA A 13 -2.94 38.04 12.65
CA ALA A 13 -2.40 36.78 13.13
C ALA A 13 -2.80 36.37 14.55
N ALA A 14 -2.96 37.34 15.45
CA ALA A 14 -3.30 37.10 16.85
C ALA A 14 -4.79 36.80 17.07
N GLY A 15 -5.65 37.15 16.11
CA GLY A 15 -7.08 36.86 16.12
C GLY A 15 -7.45 35.60 15.31
N ASP A 16 -6.47 34.88 14.78
CA ASP A 16 -6.68 33.68 14.00
C ASP A 16 -7.33 32.58 14.86
N ILE A 17 -8.37 31.93 14.35
CA ILE A 17 -9.06 30.85 15.06
C ILE A 17 -8.19 29.59 15.13
N LEU A 18 -7.24 29.44 14.21
CA LEU A 18 -6.34 28.30 14.15
C LEU A 18 -5.05 28.57 14.94
N ASN A 19 -4.60 27.58 15.71
CA ASN A 19 -3.28 27.67 16.34
C ASN A 19 -2.19 27.62 15.25
N ARG A 20 -1.48 28.73 15.09
CA ARG A 20 -0.39 28.86 14.12
C ARG A 20 0.76 27.89 14.36
N GLU A 21 0.98 27.44 15.58
CA GLU A 21 1.99 26.42 15.88
C GLU A 21 1.67 25.08 15.18
N HIS A 22 0.40 24.82 14.88
CA HIS A 22 -0.04 23.60 14.18
C HIS A 22 0.07 23.71 12.65
N THR A 23 0.63 24.79 12.12
CA THR A 23 0.93 24.93 10.68
C THR A 23 2.21 24.23 10.25
N ASN A 24 3.05 23.83 11.21
CA ASN A 24 4.22 22.98 11.02
C ASN A 24 4.02 21.65 11.74
N VAL A 25 4.93 20.71 11.56
CA VAL A 25 4.92 19.44 12.30
C VAL A 25 5.14 19.72 13.79
N TYR A 26 4.15 19.38 14.61
CA TYR A 26 4.14 19.60 16.05
C TYR A 26 3.95 18.30 16.86
N GLN A 27 3.61 17.20 16.18
CA GLN A 27 3.50 15.88 16.78
C GLN A 27 4.90 15.32 17.07
N ASP A 28 5.01 14.48 18.10
CA ASP A 28 6.18 13.63 18.26
C ASP A 28 6.23 12.64 17.09
N MET A 29 7.26 12.73 16.25
CA MET A 29 7.46 11.88 15.06
C MET A 29 8.45 10.73 15.31
N SER A 30 8.80 10.48 16.58
CA SER A 30 9.74 9.45 17.00
C SER A 30 9.08 8.15 17.50
N GLN A 31 7.74 8.09 17.57
CA GLN A 31 7.01 6.86 17.93
C GLN A 31 7.01 5.85 16.77
N PRO A 32 6.74 4.56 17.03
CA PRO A 32 6.60 3.55 15.97
C PRO A 32 5.55 3.93 14.92
N LEU A 33 5.79 3.58 13.65
CA LEU A 33 4.92 3.96 12.53
C LEU A 33 3.44 3.57 12.71
N CYS A 34 3.15 2.46 13.40
CA CYS A 34 1.79 2.02 13.70
C CYS A 34 1.01 2.90 14.69
N HIS A 35 1.65 3.92 15.29
CA HIS A 35 0.98 4.85 16.22
C HIS A 35 0.36 6.07 15.53
N TYR A 36 0.47 6.18 14.21
CA TYR A 36 0.02 7.36 13.45
C TYR A 36 -1.15 7.04 12.53
N PHE A 37 -2.06 7.99 12.38
CA PHE A 37 -2.94 8.02 11.22
C PHE A 37 -2.13 8.47 10.00
N ILE A 38 -2.12 7.64 8.96
CA ILE A 38 -1.39 7.90 7.72
C ILE A 38 -2.40 8.32 6.65
N SER A 39 -2.18 9.50 6.04
CA SER A 39 -2.97 9.93 4.88
C SER A 39 -2.76 8.96 3.72
N THR A 40 -3.83 8.31 3.27
CA THR A 40 -3.81 7.18 2.33
C THR A 40 -4.77 7.43 1.16
N SER A 41 -4.42 6.92 -0.02
CA SER A 41 -5.23 7.01 -1.24
C SER A 41 -5.51 5.60 -1.77
N HIS A 42 -6.76 5.35 -2.14
CA HIS A 42 -7.24 4.11 -2.74
C HIS A 42 -7.37 4.29 -4.26
N ASN A 43 -6.98 3.27 -5.04
CA ASN A 43 -6.93 3.30 -6.51
C ASN A 43 -6.38 4.63 -7.05
N THR A 44 -5.21 5.03 -6.54
CA THR A 44 -4.66 6.39 -6.71
C THR A 44 -4.54 6.83 -8.17
N TYR A 45 -4.39 5.88 -9.10
CA TYR A 45 -4.29 6.14 -10.53
C TYR A 45 -5.59 6.64 -11.18
N LEU A 46 -6.76 6.39 -10.59
CA LEU A 46 -8.05 6.78 -11.17
C LEU A 46 -8.38 8.24 -10.90
N THR A 47 -8.79 8.98 -11.93
CA THR A 47 -9.22 10.38 -11.81
C THR A 47 -10.73 10.57 -11.79
N ASP A 48 -11.51 9.51 -12.05
CA ASP A 48 -12.97 9.55 -12.19
C ASP A 48 -13.55 8.22 -11.66
N ASN A 49 -14.63 7.71 -12.26
CA ASN A 49 -15.32 6.49 -11.83
C ASN A 49 -14.48 5.20 -11.98
N GLN A 50 -14.85 4.19 -11.19
CA GLN A 50 -14.16 2.90 -11.08
C GLN A 50 -14.30 2.01 -12.35
N ILE A 51 -15.27 2.25 -13.23
CA ILE A 51 -15.59 1.33 -14.34
C ILE A 51 -14.97 1.77 -15.67
N GLY A 52 -15.01 3.06 -15.98
CA GLY A 52 -14.56 3.63 -17.26
C GLY A 52 -13.83 4.96 -17.10
N GLY A 53 -13.38 5.27 -15.87
CA GLY A 53 -12.57 6.45 -15.59
C GLY A 53 -11.19 6.39 -16.24
N THR A 54 -10.54 7.55 -16.31
CA THR A 54 -9.18 7.67 -16.83
C THR A 54 -8.18 7.32 -15.73
N SER A 55 -7.22 6.46 -16.04
CA SER A 55 -5.99 6.29 -15.25
C SER A 55 -4.95 7.33 -15.68
N SER A 56 -4.34 8.02 -14.71
CA SER A 56 -3.40 9.12 -14.99
C SER A 56 -2.30 9.20 -13.93
N THR A 57 -1.10 9.54 -14.39
CA THR A 57 0.06 9.75 -13.52
C THR A 57 -0.07 11.02 -12.67
N GLU A 58 -0.82 12.02 -13.15
CA GLU A 58 -1.12 13.27 -12.47
C GLU A 58 -1.95 13.08 -11.21
N ALA A 59 -2.71 11.98 -11.11
CA ALA A 59 -3.43 11.62 -9.90
C ALA A 59 -2.47 11.37 -8.72
N TYR A 60 -1.32 10.71 -8.97
CA TYR A 60 -0.25 10.55 -7.97
C TYR A 60 0.39 11.89 -7.59
N ILE A 61 0.60 12.78 -8.57
CA ILE A 61 1.12 14.14 -8.29
C ILE A 61 0.20 14.86 -7.32
N ARG A 62 -1.11 14.88 -7.61
CA ARG A 62 -2.11 15.54 -6.76
C ARG A 62 -2.10 14.96 -5.35
N ALA A 63 -2.13 13.63 -5.22
CA ALA A 63 -2.09 12.96 -3.93
C ALA A 63 -0.87 13.39 -3.11
N PHE A 64 0.33 13.42 -3.69
CA PHE A 64 1.53 13.83 -2.97
C PHE A 64 1.55 15.33 -2.63
N MET A 65 1.04 16.19 -3.51
CA MET A 65 0.96 17.63 -3.24
C MET A 65 -0.06 17.98 -2.14
N GLU A 66 -1.03 17.09 -1.88
CA GLU A 66 -1.96 17.15 -0.76
C GLU A 66 -1.44 16.43 0.50
N GLY A 67 -0.19 15.94 0.48
CA GLY A 67 0.47 15.32 1.63
C GLY A 67 0.16 13.84 1.83
N CYS A 68 -0.50 13.16 0.88
CA CYS A 68 -0.75 11.72 0.95
C CYS A 68 0.58 10.93 1.09
N ARG A 69 0.61 9.94 1.99
CA ARG A 69 1.80 9.13 2.36
C ARG A 69 1.65 7.64 2.06
N CYS A 70 0.51 7.19 1.54
CA CYS A 70 0.32 5.83 1.05
C CYS A 70 -0.50 5.87 -0.23
N VAL A 71 0.04 5.31 -1.32
CA VAL A 71 -0.61 5.28 -2.63
C VAL A 71 -0.72 3.85 -3.13
N GLU A 72 -1.74 3.59 -3.95
CA GLU A 72 -2.07 2.28 -4.48
C GLU A 72 -1.68 2.14 -5.94
N LEU A 73 -1.15 0.96 -6.29
CA LEU A 73 -0.69 0.62 -7.64
C LEU A 73 -1.20 -0.78 -8.02
N ASP A 74 -2.22 -0.82 -8.87
CA ASP A 74 -2.79 -2.06 -9.39
C ASP A 74 -1.99 -2.52 -10.60
N CYS A 75 -1.03 -3.40 -10.37
CA CYS A 75 -0.01 -3.76 -11.32
C CYS A 75 -0.44 -4.97 -12.14
N TRP A 76 -0.61 -4.79 -13.45
CA TRP A 76 -1.03 -5.82 -14.39
C TRP A 76 -0.01 -6.03 -15.50
N GLU A 77 -0.03 -7.22 -16.10
CA GLU A 77 0.83 -7.51 -17.25
C GLU A 77 0.50 -6.58 -18.43
N GLY A 78 1.53 -5.93 -18.96
CA GLY A 78 1.44 -5.15 -20.19
C GLY A 78 2.13 -5.82 -21.38
N SER A 79 2.03 -5.19 -22.54
CA SER A 79 2.69 -5.64 -23.76
C SER A 79 4.20 -5.37 -23.70
N ASN A 80 4.98 -6.15 -24.47
CA ASN A 80 6.44 -5.98 -24.61
C ASN A 80 7.22 -6.11 -23.28
N GLY A 81 6.67 -6.83 -22.31
CA GLY A 81 7.32 -7.05 -21.01
C GLY A 81 7.30 -5.84 -20.06
N GLU A 82 6.55 -4.79 -20.41
CA GLU A 82 6.42 -3.58 -19.59
C GLU A 82 5.11 -3.62 -18.77
N PRO A 83 5.18 -3.63 -17.42
CA PRO A 83 4.00 -3.63 -16.56
C PRO A 83 3.17 -2.35 -16.70
N VAL A 84 1.87 -2.47 -16.51
CA VAL A 84 0.90 -1.37 -16.57
C VAL A 84 0.10 -1.26 -15.28
N ILE A 85 -0.48 -0.09 -15.03
CA ILE A 85 -1.40 0.18 -13.92
C ILE A 85 -2.76 0.56 -14.48
N TYR A 86 -3.80 -0.13 -13.99
CA TYR A 86 -5.22 0.15 -14.25
C TYR A 86 -6.11 -0.71 -13.37
N HIS A 87 -7.41 -0.42 -13.36
CA HIS A 87 -8.38 -1.22 -12.62
C HIS A 87 -8.76 -2.46 -13.42
N GLY A 88 -8.39 -3.64 -12.92
CA GLY A 88 -8.57 -4.93 -13.58
C GLY A 88 -9.99 -5.18 -14.07
N HIS A 89 -10.15 -5.91 -15.18
CA HIS A 89 -11.46 -6.31 -15.71
C HIS A 89 -12.47 -5.17 -16.00
N THR A 90 -12.01 -3.93 -16.04
CA THR A 90 -12.82 -2.74 -16.36
C THR A 90 -12.44 -2.10 -17.71
N LEU A 91 -13.08 -0.98 -18.05
CA LEU A 91 -12.81 -0.18 -19.25
C LEU A 91 -11.89 1.03 -18.98
N THR A 92 -11.24 1.07 -17.81
CA THR A 92 -10.32 2.15 -17.44
C THR A 92 -9.09 2.17 -18.37
N SER A 93 -8.54 3.36 -18.61
CA SER A 93 -7.31 3.49 -19.39
C SER A 93 -6.10 2.92 -18.63
N LYS A 94 -5.00 2.69 -19.33
CA LYS A 94 -3.78 2.10 -18.76
C LYS A 94 -2.66 3.12 -18.78
N ILE A 95 -1.87 3.14 -17.71
CA ILE A 95 -0.63 3.92 -17.62
C ILE A 95 0.55 2.96 -17.38
N LEU A 96 1.75 3.33 -17.80
CA LEU A 96 2.93 2.48 -17.58
C LEU A 96 3.34 2.53 -16.10
N PHE A 97 3.68 1.37 -15.54
CA PHE A 97 4.22 1.29 -14.18
C PHE A 97 5.49 2.15 -14.04
N ARG A 98 6.37 2.08 -15.04
CA ARG A 98 7.61 2.86 -15.10
C ARG A 98 7.38 4.37 -14.91
N ASP A 99 6.39 4.92 -15.62
CA ASP A 99 6.08 6.36 -15.57
C ASP A 99 5.53 6.77 -14.21
N VAL A 100 4.72 5.90 -13.57
CA VAL A 100 4.25 6.12 -12.20
C VAL A 100 5.41 6.14 -11.20
N ILE A 101 6.39 5.22 -11.34
CA ILE A 101 7.58 5.23 -10.48
C ILE A 101 8.44 6.49 -10.70
N GLU A 102 8.55 7.01 -11.94
CA GLU A 102 9.21 8.29 -12.22
C GLU A 102 8.51 9.46 -11.52
N ILE A 103 7.18 9.51 -11.54
CA ILE A 103 6.41 10.51 -10.80
C ILE A 103 6.60 10.37 -9.28
N ILE A 104 6.61 9.16 -8.75
CA ILE A 104 6.85 8.93 -7.32
C ILE A 104 8.24 9.46 -6.93
N ARG A 105 9.29 9.17 -7.70
CA ARG A 105 10.64 9.71 -7.46
C ARG A 105 10.62 11.23 -7.35
N ASP A 106 9.93 11.89 -8.27
CA ASP A 106 9.97 13.34 -8.40
C ASP A 106 9.10 14.04 -7.35
N TYR A 107 7.98 13.45 -6.92
CA TYR A 107 6.96 14.14 -6.11
C TYR A 107 6.76 13.60 -4.70
N ALA A 108 7.18 12.37 -4.38
CA ALA A 108 6.92 11.72 -3.09
C ALA A 108 7.25 12.61 -1.88
N PHE A 109 8.35 13.37 -1.97
CA PHE A 109 8.85 14.19 -0.85
C PHE A 109 8.78 15.71 -1.07
N LYS A 110 8.05 16.20 -2.08
CA LYS A 110 7.94 17.64 -2.34
C LYS A 110 7.14 18.39 -1.27
N HIS A 111 6.06 17.79 -0.77
CA HIS A 111 5.21 18.40 0.25
C HIS A 111 5.62 18.01 1.68
N SER A 112 6.08 16.77 1.87
CA SER A 112 6.44 16.20 3.17
C SER A 112 7.65 15.28 3.04
N SER A 113 8.60 15.37 3.96
CA SER A 113 9.79 14.51 3.98
C SER A 113 9.56 13.13 4.59
N TYR A 114 8.40 12.91 5.21
CA TYR A 114 8.07 11.65 5.89
C TYR A 114 7.81 10.50 4.90
N PRO A 115 7.99 9.23 5.34
CA PRO A 115 7.98 8.07 4.45
C PRO A 115 6.72 7.94 3.60
N VAL A 116 6.89 7.30 2.45
CA VAL A 116 5.80 6.93 1.54
C VAL A 116 5.68 5.41 1.48
N ILE A 117 4.46 4.88 1.52
CA ILE A 117 4.16 3.46 1.34
C ILE A 117 3.54 3.26 -0.05
N LEU A 118 4.07 2.31 -0.81
CA LEU A 118 3.49 1.84 -2.08
C LEU A 118 2.70 0.56 -1.80
N SER A 119 1.37 0.63 -1.82
CA SER A 119 0.48 -0.53 -1.74
C SER A 119 0.38 -1.18 -3.11
N LEU A 120 1.08 -2.30 -3.32
CA LEU A 120 1.06 -3.01 -4.59
C LEU A 120 -0.03 -4.08 -4.62
N GLU A 121 -0.99 -3.93 -5.52
CA GLU A 121 -1.90 -5.00 -5.91
C GLU A 121 -1.34 -5.69 -7.15
N ASN A 122 -0.68 -6.83 -6.95
CA ASN A 122 0.15 -7.46 -7.98
C ASN A 122 -0.57 -8.60 -8.72
N HIS A 123 -0.84 -8.37 -10.01
CA HIS A 123 -1.39 -9.33 -10.97
C HIS A 123 -0.41 -9.68 -12.10
N CYS A 124 0.85 -9.26 -11.99
CA CYS A 124 1.87 -9.52 -13.01
C CYS A 124 2.40 -10.96 -12.92
N GLY A 125 2.79 -11.54 -14.06
CA GLY A 125 3.61 -12.75 -14.10
C GLY A 125 5.03 -12.51 -13.58
N LEU A 126 5.75 -13.58 -13.24
CA LEU A 126 7.07 -13.51 -12.59
C LEU A 126 8.09 -12.64 -13.37
N GLU A 127 8.11 -12.73 -14.70
CA GLU A 127 9.02 -11.95 -15.54
C GLU A 127 8.75 -10.43 -15.40
N GLN A 128 7.48 -10.02 -15.46
CA GLN A 128 7.11 -8.62 -15.31
C GLN A 128 7.24 -8.12 -13.88
N GLN A 129 7.12 -8.99 -12.86
CA GLN A 129 7.46 -8.61 -11.49
C GLN A 129 8.95 -8.29 -11.34
N VAL A 130 9.84 -9.06 -11.97
CA VAL A 130 11.27 -8.72 -12.02
C VAL A 130 11.48 -7.39 -12.73
N THR A 131 10.73 -7.10 -13.81
CA THR A 131 10.74 -5.78 -14.45
C THR A 131 10.27 -4.66 -13.51
N MET A 132 9.19 -4.86 -12.73
CA MET A 132 8.73 -3.90 -11.72
C MET A 132 9.83 -3.59 -10.71
N VAL A 133 10.49 -4.63 -10.17
CA VAL A 133 11.60 -4.47 -9.23
C VAL A 133 12.77 -3.73 -9.85
N ARG A 134 13.11 -4.05 -11.11
CA ARG A 134 14.17 -3.35 -11.86
C ARG A 134 13.86 -1.86 -11.98
N HIS A 135 12.63 -1.50 -12.36
CA HIS A 135 12.20 -0.10 -12.47
C HIS A 135 12.26 0.60 -11.11
N MET A 136 11.69 0.00 -10.05
CA MET A 136 11.74 0.58 -8.70
C MET A 136 13.18 0.82 -8.23
N LYS A 137 14.06 -0.18 -8.34
CA LYS A 137 15.47 -0.03 -7.92
C LYS A 137 16.22 1.00 -8.75
N ALA A 138 16.05 1.00 -10.07
CA ALA A 138 16.77 1.90 -10.96
C ALA A 138 16.32 3.36 -10.85
N ILE A 139 15.02 3.60 -10.63
CA ILE A 139 14.43 4.94 -10.62
C ILE A 139 14.46 5.55 -9.21
N LEU A 140 14.09 4.78 -8.19
CA LEU A 140 14.01 5.28 -6.81
C LEU A 140 15.36 5.24 -6.08
N GLY A 141 16.28 4.35 -6.49
CA GLY A 141 17.62 4.25 -5.90
C GLY A 141 17.59 4.19 -4.38
N ASP A 142 18.32 5.09 -3.73
CA ASP A 142 18.45 5.15 -2.26
C ASP A 142 17.16 5.54 -1.53
N MET A 143 16.15 6.05 -2.25
CA MET A 143 14.83 6.34 -1.69
C MET A 143 14.09 5.05 -1.39
N LEU A 144 14.29 3.99 -2.19
CA LEU A 144 13.64 2.70 -1.97
C LEU A 144 14.30 1.95 -0.80
N LEU A 145 13.49 1.63 0.20
CA LEU A 145 13.93 0.80 1.30
C LEU A 145 13.95 -0.67 0.88
N THR A 146 15.14 -1.28 0.88
CA THR A 146 15.36 -2.67 0.43
C THR A 146 15.82 -3.61 1.55
N GLN A 147 16.15 -3.05 2.71
CA GLN A 147 16.62 -3.78 3.89
C GLN A 147 16.21 -3.04 5.16
N THR A 148 16.27 -3.70 6.30
CA THR A 148 16.03 -3.05 7.60
C THR A 148 17.13 -2.04 7.90
N LEU A 149 16.80 -1.01 8.68
CA LEU A 149 17.70 0.11 9.00
C LEU A 149 18.96 -0.34 9.75
N ASP A 150 18.84 -1.37 10.59
CA ASP A 150 19.90 -1.91 11.46
C ASP A 150 20.33 -3.34 11.07
N GLY A 151 19.75 -3.91 10.01
CA GLY A 151 20.00 -5.28 9.59
C GLY A 151 19.39 -6.35 10.50
N GLN A 152 18.56 -5.97 11.49
CA GLN A 152 17.94 -6.90 12.43
C GLN A 152 16.47 -7.15 12.11
N VAL A 153 15.92 -8.23 12.69
CA VAL A 153 14.48 -8.49 12.65
C VAL A 153 13.78 -7.45 13.54
N PRO A 154 12.87 -6.63 12.99
CA PRO A 154 12.25 -5.54 13.72
C PRO A 154 11.31 -6.07 14.80
N LYS A 155 11.58 -5.70 16.06
CA LYS A 155 10.64 -5.91 17.18
C LYS A 155 9.49 -4.91 17.18
N GLU A 156 9.75 -3.72 16.64
CA GLU A 156 8.80 -2.62 16.47
C GLU A 156 9.04 -1.98 15.10
N LEU A 157 8.04 -1.26 14.59
CA LEU A 157 8.21 -0.48 13.37
C LEU A 157 9.08 0.75 13.66
N PRO A 158 10.03 1.10 12.77
CA PRO A 158 10.78 2.34 12.91
C PRO A 158 9.84 3.56 12.84
N SER A 159 10.29 4.67 13.41
CA SER A 159 9.49 5.89 13.45
C SER A 159 9.45 6.60 12.10
N PRO A 160 8.45 7.47 11.86
CA PRO A 160 8.45 8.36 10.71
C PRO A 160 9.75 9.18 10.58
N GLU A 161 10.33 9.61 11.71
CA GLU A 161 11.60 10.36 11.72
C GLU A 161 12.76 9.53 11.16
N GLN A 162 12.88 8.26 11.56
CA GLN A 162 13.92 7.35 11.08
C GLN A 162 13.76 6.99 9.59
N LEU A 163 12.53 7.04 9.09
CA LEU A 163 12.18 6.70 7.71
C LEU A 163 12.05 7.91 6.77
N LYS A 164 12.51 9.10 7.16
CA LYS A 164 12.46 10.28 6.28
C LYS A 164 13.15 10.02 4.94
N GLY A 165 12.48 10.41 3.86
CA GLY A 165 12.96 10.22 2.49
C GLY A 165 12.93 8.77 2.00
N LYS A 166 12.32 7.84 2.76
CA LYS A 166 12.21 6.43 2.38
C LYS A 166 10.85 6.07 1.80
N ILE A 167 10.90 5.21 0.79
CA ILE A 167 9.76 4.61 0.11
C ILE A 167 9.73 3.14 0.48
N LEU A 168 8.64 2.70 1.09
CA LEU A 168 8.41 1.33 1.55
C LEU A 168 7.47 0.65 0.56
N VAL A 169 7.71 -0.64 0.29
CA VAL A 169 6.79 -1.46 -0.50
C VAL A 169 5.95 -2.31 0.43
N LYS A 170 4.63 -2.16 0.33
CA LYS A 170 3.67 -3.08 0.93
C LYS A 170 3.35 -4.18 -0.08
N GLY A 171 3.62 -5.43 0.30
CA GLY A 171 3.40 -6.58 -0.57
C GLY A 171 3.53 -7.90 0.16
N LYS A 172 3.29 -9.01 -0.55
CA LYS A 172 3.45 -10.35 -0.02
C LYS A 172 4.93 -10.65 0.22
N LYS A 173 5.25 -11.32 1.33
CA LYS A 173 6.60 -11.80 1.65
C LYS A 173 6.61 -13.32 1.57
N LEU A 174 7.55 -13.89 0.81
CA LEU A 174 7.78 -15.33 0.80
C LEU A 174 8.38 -15.76 2.15
N PRO A 175 7.96 -16.91 2.71
CA PRO A 175 8.58 -17.45 3.91
C PRO A 175 10.07 -17.69 3.70
N ASP A 176 10.90 -17.28 4.66
CA ASP A 176 12.32 -17.63 4.65
C ASP A 176 12.45 -19.14 4.87
N LEU A 177 12.74 -19.88 3.80
CA LEU A 177 12.88 -21.35 3.78
C LEU A 177 13.94 -21.89 4.77
N VAL A 178 14.75 -21.02 5.36
CA VAL A 178 15.85 -21.35 6.27
C VAL A 178 15.45 -21.21 7.75
N CYS A 179 14.44 -20.40 8.08
CA CYS A 179 14.21 -19.96 9.47
C CYS A 179 12.89 -20.42 10.09
N ASP A 180 11.87 -20.83 9.32
CA ASP A 180 10.59 -21.21 9.94
C ASP A 180 9.74 -22.20 9.11
N PRO A 181 9.81 -23.52 9.40
CA PRO A 181 8.99 -24.54 8.75
C PRO A 181 7.49 -24.43 9.03
N GLU A 182 7.07 -23.74 10.10
CA GLU A 182 5.67 -23.66 10.52
C GLU A 182 4.86 -22.66 9.67
N ASN A 183 5.54 -21.71 9.01
CA ASN A 183 4.92 -20.68 8.20
C ASN A 183 4.42 -21.14 6.81
N MET A 184 4.72 -22.38 6.42
CA MET A 184 4.28 -22.97 5.14
C MET A 184 2.76 -23.22 5.05
N SER A 185 2.04 -23.13 6.16
CA SER A 185 0.57 -23.35 6.19
C SER A 185 -0.27 -22.09 5.92
N PHE A 186 0.30 -20.88 5.99
CA PHE A 186 -0.46 -19.62 5.93
C PHE A 186 -0.85 -19.15 4.52
N LEU A 187 -0.32 -19.79 3.48
CA LEU A 187 -0.65 -19.47 2.08
C LEU A 187 -2.00 -20.07 1.64
N SER A 188 -2.75 -20.74 2.53
CA SER A 188 -3.89 -21.58 2.16
C SER A 188 -5.28 -20.96 2.26
N ASP A 189 -5.46 -19.69 2.65
CA ASP A 189 -6.81 -19.17 2.87
C ASP A 189 -7.38 -18.35 1.70
N ASN A 190 -8.52 -18.85 1.20
CA ASN A 190 -9.29 -18.45 0.01
C ASN A 190 -9.91 -17.04 0.06
N ASN A 191 -9.24 -16.03 0.64
CA ASN A 191 -9.81 -14.69 0.75
C ASN A 191 -9.77 -13.84 -0.54
N LYS A 192 -9.30 -14.39 -1.67
CA LYS A 192 -9.41 -13.72 -2.99
C LYS A 192 -10.87 -13.39 -3.35
N GLU A 193 -11.86 -14.11 -2.83
CA GLU A 193 -13.26 -13.79 -3.08
C GLU A 193 -13.75 -12.54 -2.31
N GLU A 194 -13.09 -12.14 -1.22
CA GLU A 194 -13.53 -11.02 -0.35
C GLU A 194 -12.86 -9.66 -0.65
N GLU A 195 -11.79 -9.65 -1.44
CA GLU A 195 -11.09 -8.44 -1.89
C GLU A 195 -11.69 -7.86 -3.19
N GLU A 196 -12.52 -8.61 -3.91
CA GLU A 196 -13.20 -8.13 -5.12
C GLU A 196 -14.34 -7.15 -4.79
N ASP A 197 -14.33 -5.98 -5.42
CA ASP A 197 -15.41 -4.99 -5.36
C ASP A 197 -16.76 -5.58 -5.80
N GLU A 198 -17.88 -5.06 -5.24
CA GLU A 198 -19.22 -5.58 -5.57
C GLU A 198 -19.53 -5.53 -7.08
N GLU A 199 -18.97 -4.55 -7.79
CA GLU A 199 -19.14 -4.40 -9.24
C GLU A 199 -18.39 -5.49 -10.04
N GLU A 200 -17.21 -5.92 -9.58
CA GLU A 200 -16.43 -7.00 -10.22
C GLU A 200 -17.09 -8.37 -9.98
N ARG A 201 -17.66 -8.56 -8.78
CA ARG A 201 -18.45 -9.75 -8.43
C ARG A 201 -19.67 -9.94 -9.32
N VAL A 202 -20.34 -8.86 -9.72
CA VAL A 202 -21.51 -8.92 -10.64
C VAL A 202 -21.08 -9.45 -12.02
N LEU A 203 -19.92 -9.05 -12.52
CA LEU A 203 -19.38 -9.52 -13.81
C LEU A 203 -18.88 -10.98 -13.76
N ARG A 204 -18.33 -11.43 -12.62
CA ARG A 204 -17.83 -12.81 -12.45
C ARG A 204 -18.91 -13.85 -12.18
N ARG A 205 -20.06 -13.43 -11.63
CA ARG A 205 -21.15 -14.33 -11.21
C ARG A 205 -21.78 -15.14 -12.36
N ASP A 206 -21.57 -14.72 -13.60
CA ASP A 206 -22.05 -15.44 -14.80
C ASP A 206 -21.22 -16.69 -15.16
N ARG A 207 -20.08 -16.99 -14.49
CA ARG A 207 -19.11 -18.00 -14.98
C ARG A 207 -18.77 -19.21 -14.10
N ARG A 208 -19.25 -19.37 -12.86
CA ARG A 208 -18.80 -20.53 -12.02
C ARG A 208 -19.94 -21.28 -11.31
N ARG A 209 -20.13 -22.55 -11.70
CA ARG A 209 -20.93 -23.59 -11.02
C ARG A 209 -20.06 -24.82 -10.75
N SER A 210 -19.16 -24.78 -9.77
CA SER A 210 -18.61 -25.97 -9.10
C SER A 210 -17.63 -25.59 -7.99
N SER A 211 -17.74 -26.25 -6.83
CA SER A 211 -16.80 -26.17 -5.72
C SER A 211 -15.59 -27.10 -5.97
N PRO A 212 -14.34 -26.64 -5.76
CA PRO A 212 -13.15 -27.43 -6.06
C PRO A 212 -12.80 -28.45 -4.97
N SER A 213 -12.09 -29.50 -5.38
CA SER A 213 -11.64 -30.63 -4.57
C SER A 213 -10.36 -30.33 -3.75
N LEU A 214 -10.07 -31.15 -2.73
CA LEU A 214 -8.86 -31.04 -1.88
C LEU A 214 -7.53 -31.09 -2.66
N GLN A 215 -7.50 -31.78 -3.80
CA GLN A 215 -6.31 -31.89 -4.64
C GLN A 215 -6.12 -30.66 -5.53
N GLU A 216 -7.22 -30.02 -5.97
CA GLU A 216 -7.20 -28.71 -6.63
C GLU A 216 -6.77 -27.60 -5.67
N MET A 217 -7.21 -27.64 -4.41
CA MET A 217 -6.74 -26.69 -3.38
C MET A 217 -5.23 -26.77 -3.16
N ARG A 218 -4.64 -27.98 -3.17
CA ARG A 218 -3.20 -28.16 -3.00
C ARG A 218 -2.39 -27.69 -4.24
N LEU A 219 -2.94 -27.82 -5.44
CA LEU A 219 -2.38 -27.25 -6.67
C LEU A 219 -2.52 -25.72 -6.74
N LEU A 220 -3.60 -25.16 -6.20
CA LEU A 220 -3.81 -23.72 -6.06
C LEU A 220 -2.81 -23.10 -5.08
N GLN A 221 -2.51 -23.77 -3.96
CA GLN A 221 -1.48 -23.35 -2.99
C GLN A 221 -0.08 -23.29 -3.60
N VAL A 222 0.29 -24.29 -4.41
CA VAL A 222 1.56 -24.28 -5.16
C VAL A 222 1.56 -23.19 -6.25
N LYS A 223 0.40 -22.88 -6.85
CA LYS A 223 0.26 -21.76 -7.80
C LYS A 223 0.37 -20.39 -7.13
N ASP A 224 -0.15 -20.22 -5.92
CA ASP A 224 -0.10 -18.96 -5.18
C ASP A 224 1.32 -18.68 -4.65
N ALA A 225 2.06 -19.70 -4.20
CA ALA A 225 3.49 -19.59 -3.90
C ALA A 225 4.35 -19.36 -5.17
N ALA A 226 3.89 -19.82 -6.33
CA ALA A 226 4.49 -19.53 -7.63
C ALA A 226 4.09 -18.15 -8.20
N GLN A 227 3.34 -17.33 -7.44
CA GLN A 227 2.75 -16.08 -7.91
C GLN A 227 3.57 -14.83 -7.54
N ILE A 228 4.66 -14.95 -6.79
CA ILE A 228 5.56 -13.82 -6.48
C ILE A 228 7.03 -14.19 -6.70
N CYS A 229 7.80 -13.32 -7.34
CA CYS A 229 9.25 -13.50 -7.46
C CYS A 229 9.98 -13.10 -6.16
N GLN A 230 11.13 -13.74 -5.90
CA GLN A 230 11.90 -13.47 -4.69
C GLN A 230 12.30 -11.99 -4.59
N GLU A 231 12.67 -11.39 -5.72
CA GLU A 231 13.13 -10.00 -5.79
C GLU A 231 12.05 -9.00 -5.39
N LEU A 232 10.78 -9.29 -5.68
CA LEU A 232 9.65 -8.45 -5.27
C LEU A 232 9.29 -8.69 -3.80
N SER A 233 9.29 -9.95 -3.38
CA SER A 233 9.15 -10.35 -1.98
C SER A 233 10.18 -9.66 -1.07
N ASP A 234 11.42 -9.50 -1.55
CA ASP A 234 12.50 -8.87 -0.78
C ASP A 234 12.30 -7.37 -0.53
N LEU A 235 11.47 -6.69 -1.33
CA LEU A 235 11.12 -5.29 -1.09
C LEU A 235 10.11 -5.09 0.05
N ALA A 236 9.35 -6.13 0.42
CA ALA A 236 8.41 -6.09 1.53
C ALA A 236 9.14 -6.23 2.89
N VAL A 237 9.83 -5.17 3.31
CA VAL A 237 10.65 -5.15 4.53
C VAL A 237 9.79 -4.96 5.78
N TYR A 238 9.22 -3.77 5.94
CA TYR A 238 8.41 -3.38 7.11
C TYR A 238 6.89 -3.45 6.87
N CYS A 239 6.45 -3.66 5.62
CA CYS A 239 5.04 -3.67 5.25
C CYS A 239 4.67 -5.01 4.60
N GLN A 240 4.73 -6.08 5.37
CA GLN A 240 4.43 -7.44 4.90
C GLN A 240 2.93 -7.68 4.95
N ALA A 241 2.31 -7.81 3.78
CA ALA A 241 0.89 -8.08 3.67
C ALA A 241 0.61 -9.55 4.01
N VAL A 242 -0.18 -9.78 5.07
CA VAL A 242 -0.61 -11.11 5.52
C VAL A 242 -2.13 -11.19 5.63
N PRO A 243 -2.74 -12.36 5.31
CA PRO A 243 -4.15 -12.60 5.57
C PRO A 243 -4.46 -12.47 7.07
N PHE A 244 -5.51 -11.72 7.41
CA PHE A 244 -5.98 -11.65 8.79
C PHE A 244 -6.86 -12.84 9.13
N GLN A 245 -6.52 -13.57 10.19
CA GLN A 245 -7.30 -14.70 10.70
C GLN A 245 -8.19 -14.28 11.88
N SER A 246 -7.57 -13.89 13.00
CA SER A 246 -8.28 -13.42 14.19
C SER A 246 -7.42 -12.46 15.02
N LEU A 247 -8.07 -11.68 15.89
CA LEU A 247 -7.36 -10.79 16.81
C LEU A 247 -6.52 -11.58 17.83
N GLU A 248 -7.04 -12.70 18.32
CA GLU A 248 -6.32 -13.57 19.27
C GLU A 248 -5.00 -14.07 18.68
N GLN A 249 -5.02 -14.51 17.42
CA GLN A 249 -3.83 -14.97 16.73
C GLN A 249 -2.88 -13.84 16.41
N ALA A 250 -3.39 -12.68 15.95
CA ALA A 250 -2.56 -11.51 15.69
C ALA A 250 -1.82 -11.03 16.96
N LEU A 251 -2.47 -11.13 18.12
CA LEU A 251 -1.86 -10.82 19.41
C LEU A 251 -0.90 -11.93 19.90
N GLY A 252 -1.17 -13.19 19.57
CA GLY A 252 -0.35 -14.34 19.95
C GLY A 252 0.95 -14.50 19.14
N SER A 253 0.95 -14.12 17.86
CA SER A 253 2.09 -14.23 16.94
C SER A 253 2.52 -12.86 16.39
N GLN A 254 2.78 -11.90 17.29
CA GLN A 254 3.00 -10.50 16.93
C GLN A 254 4.34 -10.31 16.19
N GLN A 255 4.28 -10.10 14.87
CA GLN A 255 5.41 -9.63 14.08
C GLN A 255 5.13 -8.18 13.65
N ALA A 256 5.98 -7.24 14.07
CA ALA A 256 5.72 -5.81 13.88
C ALA A 256 5.62 -5.39 12.40
N CYS A 257 6.29 -6.12 11.50
CA CYS A 257 6.26 -5.85 10.06
C CYS A 257 5.02 -6.42 9.34
N GLN A 258 4.24 -7.28 9.99
CA GLN A 258 3.04 -7.87 9.39
C GLN A 258 1.85 -6.91 9.50
N MET A 259 1.11 -6.77 8.40
CA MET A 259 -0.10 -5.95 8.34
C MET A 259 -1.16 -6.60 7.45
N SER A 260 -2.42 -6.24 7.70
CA SER A 260 -3.56 -6.71 6.93
C SER A 260 -4.34 -5.54 6.36
N SER A 261 -4.93 -5.75 5.18
CA SER A 261 -5.83 -4.78 4.55
C SER A 261 -7.25 -5.32 4.59
N PHE A 262 -8.21 -4.43 4.80
CA PHE A 262 -9.61 -4.79 4.97
C PHE A 262 -10.47 -3.91 4.09
N SER A 263 -11.40 -4.53 3.36
CA SER A 263 -12.52 -3.78 2.80
C SER A 263 -13.34 -3.15 3.92
N GLU A 264 -14.04 -2.05 3.62
CA GLU A 264 -14.88 -1.36 4.59
C GLU A 264 -15.86 -2.32 5.28
N ARG A 265 -16.47 -3.22 4.50
CA ARG A 265 -17.41 -4.23 5.02
C ARG A 265 -16.74 -5.16 6.03
N LYS A 266 -15.53 -5.65 5.75
CA LYS A 266 -14.79 -6.55 6.63
C LYS A 266 -14.36 -5.82 7.90
N ALA A 267 -13.84 -4.60 7.78
CA ALA A 267 -13.48 -3.75 8.92
C ALA A 267 -14.70 -3.48 9.83
N ARG A 268 -15.86 -3.12 9.26
CA ARG A 268 -17.11 -2.91 10.01
C ARG A 268 -17.60 -4.17 10.71
N LYS A 269 -17.38 -5.36 10.13
CA LYS A 269 -17.73 -6.63 10.76
C LYS A 269 -16.84 -6.87 11.97
N LEU A 270 -15.52 -6.76 11.81
CA LEU A 270 -14.56 -6.95 12.89
C LEU A 270 -14.80 -5.99 14.06
N LEU A 271 -15.09 -4.71 13.79
CA LEU A 271 -15.40 -3.71 14.83
C LEU A 271 -16.64 -4.05 15.67
N LYS A 272 -17.59 -4.82 15.12
CA LYS A 272 -18.79 -5.27 15.86
C LYS A 272 -18.54 -6.53 16.68
N GLU A 273 -17.54 -7.31 16.30
CA GLU A 273 -17.16 -8.58 16.92
C GLU A 273 -16.06 -8.39 17.99
N SER A 274 -15.47 -7.18 18.06
CA SER A 274 -14.41 -6.78 19.01
C SER A 274 -14.96 -6.31 20.36
#